data_AF-A0A382FLZ8-F1
#
_entry.id   AF-A0A382FLZ8-F1
#
_cell.length_a   1.000
_cell.length_b   1.000
_cell.length_c   1.000
_cell.angle_alpha   90.00
_cell.angle_beta   90.00
_cell.angle_gamma   90.00
#
_symmetry.space_group_name_H-M   'P 1'
#
loop_
_entity.id
_entity.type
_entity.pdbx_description
1 polymer ?
#
loop_
_entity_poly.entity_id
_entity_poly.type
_entity_poly.pdbx_seq_one_letter_code
_entity_poly.pdbx_strand_id
1 'polypeptide(L)'
;EDSLSFGSFLIGPGESIIKTTSGSFISKQSTLNPDFGAMITEMLIELEIEKGNKVALSYTGSYPGANLAVLSALEAMDVSAVIISSCGSSQYGATHPEFTWIDMETHLSRQNTFSNSSTMASIGGGFDLGTQLSTLGKKVCESSIYNNKIELLNIENPHNNIQKRMDHLLSGRDDISLFINVGGGVYSTGDILQRSNTPAGIIYPGDIPDNSNGTVIERFLDMDIPVININHINILSEWYELPYPPKRNYRYGTGSLFYSQKQYNPVVILIAFCISTGMVLVVGIMSHNEIKRRMHSSEPESFL
;
A
#
# COMPACT_ATOMS: atom_id res chain seq x y z
N GLU A 1 -14.46 20.95 14.46
CA GLU A 1 -13.01 21.10 14.64
C GLU A 1 -12.38 19.73 14.79
N ASP A 2 -11.31 19.46 14.06
CA ASP A 2 -10.46 18.28 14.26
C ASP A 2 -9.79 18.41 15.63
N SER A 3 -10.46 17.91 16.68
CA SER A 3 -10.10 18.22 18.07
C SER A 3 -8.91 17.42 18.60
N LEU A 4 -8.39 16.45 17.83
CA LEU A 4 -7.33 15.53 18.26
C LEU A 4 -6.22 15.29 17.21
N SER A 5 -6.52 15.25 15.91
CA SER A 5 -5.58 15.06 14.78
C SER A 5 -6.25 15.43 13.45
N PHE A 6 -5.50 15.58 12.35
CA PHE A 6 -6.07 15.65 11.00
C PHE A 6 -7.03 14.48 10.76
N GLY A 7 -8.18 14.76 10.14
CA GLY A 7 -9.12 13.72 9.71
C GLY A 7 -9.75 12.92 10.84
N SER A 8 -9.71 13.43 12.09
CA SER A 8 -10.17 12.69 13.28
C SER A 8 -11.65 12.30 13.21
N PHE A 9 -12.44 13.01 12.41
CA PHE A 9 -13.83 12.68 12.09
C PHE A 9 -14.01 11.34 11.34
N LEU A 10 -12.94 10.78 10.77
CA LEU A 10 -12.95 9.45 10.14
C LEU A 10 -12.84 8.30 11.15
N ILE A 11 -12.52 8.60 12.42
CA ILE A 11 -12.46 7.59 13.48
C ILE A 11 -13.85 7.36 14.02
N GLY A 12 -14.38 6.17 13.75
CA GLY A 12 -15.67 5.77 14.28
C GLY A 12 -15.61 5.34 15.76
N PRO A 13 -16.79 5.06 16.36
CA PRO A 13 -16.86 4.57 17.72
C PRO A 13 -16.16 3.22 17.88
N GLY A 14 -15.50 3.01 19.01
CA GLY A 14 -14.91 1.71 19.35
C GLY A 14 -15.96 0.61 19.48
N GLU A 15 -17.15 0.94 19.98
CA GLU A 15 -18.28 0.02 20.07
C GLU A 15 -19.41 0.48 19.13
N SER A 16 -19.80 -0.41 18.21
CA SER A 16 -20.79 -0.14 17.17
C SER A 16 -21.45 -1.44 16.71
N ILE A 17 -22.67 -1.35 16.19
CA ILE A 17 -23.42 -2.48 15.64
C ILE A 17 -22.79 -3.08 14.37
N ILE A 18 -21.89 -2.35 13.70
CA ILE A 18 -21.11 -2.83 12.54
C ILE A 18 -19.63 -3.11 12.88
N LYS A 19 -19.28 -3.17 14.17
CA LYS A 19 -17.95 -3.55 14.64
C LYS A 19 -17.72 -5.04 14.46
N THR A 20 -16.69 -5.41 13.69
CA THR A 20 -16.38 -6.83 13.40
C THR A 20 -15.39 -7.46 14.37
N THR A 21 -14.34 -6.72 14.76
CA THR A 21 -13.25 -7.21 15.62
C THR A 21 -12.62 -6.07 16.42
N SER A 22 -11.78 -6.42 17.40
CA SER A 22 -10.90 -5.47 18.08
C SER A 22 -9.92 -4.80 17.12
N GLY A 23 -9.46 -3.60 17.45
CA GLY A 23 -8.57 -2.80 16.62
C GLY A 23 -7.76 -1.78 17.43
N SER A 24 -6.62 -1.37 16.89
CA SER A 24 -5.73 -0.38 17.52
C SER A 24 -6.14 1.05 17.15
N PHE A 25 -6.58 1.83 18.13
CA PHE A 25 -6.88 3.26 17.96
C PHE A 25 -5.69 4.05 17.40
N ILE A 26 -4.49 3.80 17.94
CA ILE A 26 -3.25 4.46 17.50
C ILE A 26 -2.97 4.17 16.03
N SER A 27 -3.16 2.92 15.60
CA SER A 27 -2.97 2.55 14.19
C SER A 27 -3.99 3.26 13.30
N LYS A 28 -5.25 3.43 13.74
CA LYS A 28 -6.26 4.19 12.97
C LYS A 28 -5.86 5.64 12.84
N GLN A 29 -5.48 6.27 13.94
CA GLN A 29 -4.99 7.66 13.94
C GLN A 29 -3.76 7.84 13.04
N SER A 30 -2.85 6.87 13.01
CA SER A 30 -1.61 6.96 12.21
C SER A 30 -1.92 7.06 10.72
N THR A 31 -2.92 6.33 10.25
CA THR A 31 -3.35 6.36 8.84
C THR A 31 -4.06 7.65 8.42
N LEU A 32 -4.37 8.55 9.36
CA LEU A 32 -4.96 9.86 9.04
C LEU A 32 -3.90 10.92 8.68
N ASN A 33 -2.61 10.60 8.86
CA ASN A 33 -1.53 11.47 8.44
C ASN A 33 -1.55 11.61 6.91
N PRO A 34 -1.63 12.82 6.33
CA PRO A 34 -1.58 12.99 4.88
C PRO A 34 -0.33 12.39 4.21
N ASP A 35 0.80 12.33 4.93
CA ASP A 35 2.04 11.72 4.43
C ASP A 35 1.93 10.19 4.25
N PHE A 36 0.88 9.57 4.80
CA PHE A 36 0.55 8.18 4.48
C PHE A 36 0.22 8.00 2.98
N GLY A 37 -0.34 9.03 2.32
CA GLY A 37 -0.52 9.04 0.87
C GLY A 37 0.81 9.01 0.12
N ALA A 38 1.79 9.81 0.57
CA ALA A 38 3.13 9.81 -0.01
C ALA A 38 3.85 8.46 0.19
N MET A 39 3.64 7.80 1.33
CA MET A 39 4.13 6.44 1.57
C MET A 39 3.55 5.44 0.55
N ILE A 40 2.24 5.53 0.24
CA ILE A 40 1.65 4.68 -0.80
C ILE A 40 2.24 5.01 -2.17
N THR A 41 2.37 6.29 -2.51
CA THR A 41 3.00 6.73 -3.76
C THR A 41 4.43 6.23 -3.90
N GLU A 42 5.23 6.25 -2.84
CA GLU A 42 6.60 5.70 -2.85
C GLU A 42 6.61 4.21 -3.18
N MET A 43 5.73 3.41 -2.54
CA MET A 43 5.61 1.98 -2.86
C MET A 43 5.15 1.72 -4.31
N LEU A 44 4.27 2.57 -4.84
CA LEU A 44 3.85 2.47 -6.24
C LEU A 44 5.00 2.81 -7.20
N ILE A 45 5.81 3.81 -6.88
CA ILE A 45 7.00 4.18 -7.67
C ILE A 45 8.06 3.07 -7.61
N GLU A 46 8.29 2.47 -6.44
CA GLU A 46 9.24 1.36 -6.27
C GLU A 46 8.85 0.16 -7.13
N LEU A 47 7.55 -0.08 -7.29
CA LEU A 47 6.98 -1.13 -8.16
C LEU A 47 6.83 -0.70 -9.62
N GLU A 48 7.38 0.45 -10.00
CA GLU A 48 7.33 1.00 -11.37
C GLU A 48 5.89 1.15 -11.89
N ILE A 49 4.93 1.43 -11.00
CA ILE A 49 3.55 1.72 -11.39
C ILE A 49 3.48 3.13 -11.97
N GLU A 50 3.05 3.22 -13.22
CA GLU A 50 2.96 4.43 -13.99
C GLU A 50 1.51 4.75 -14.40
N LYS A 51 1.32 5.98 -14.89
CA LYS A 51 0.05 6.43 -15.46
C LYS A 51 -0.49 5.44 -16.49
N GLY A 52 -1.77 5.12 -16.39
CA GLY A 52 -2.45 4.19 -17.28
C GLY A 52 -2.31 2.71 -16.89
N ASN A 53 -1.48 2.37 -15.90
CA ASN A 53 -1.54 1.04 -15.30
C ASN A 53 -2.88 0.82 -14.58
N LYS A 54 -3.19 -0.46 -14.41
CA LYS A 54 -4.40 -0.90 -13.72
C LYS A 54 -4.03 -1.77 -12.53
N VAL A 55 -4.67 -1.52 -11.40
CA VAL A 55 -4.42 -2.26 -10.16
C VAL A 55 -5.71 -2.92 -9.66
N ALA A 56 -5.56 -4.04 -8.97
CA ALA A 56 -6.63 -4.67 -8.22
C ALA A 56 -6.55 -4.24 -6.76
N LEU A 57 -7.68 -3.99 -6.11
CA LEU A 57 -7.68 -3.43 -4.77
C LEU A 57 -8.80 -4.01 -3.90
N SER A 58 -8.43 -4.41 -2.69
CA SER A 58 -9.36 -4.88 -1.67
C SER A 58 -9.29 -3.99 -0.42
N TYR A 59 -10.41 -3.35 -0.08
CA TYR A 59 -10.57 -2.58 1.15
C TYR A 59 -11.29 -3.35 2.25
N THR A 60 -10.98 -2.96 3.48
CA THR A 60 -11.92 -3.11 4.59
C THR A 60 -12.32 -1.74 5.10
N GLY A 61 -13.46 -1.63 5.79
CA GLY A 61 -13.83 -0.40 6.50
C GLY A 61 -12.91 -0.07 7.67
N SER A 62 -11.93 -0.93 7.99
CA SER A 62 -11.10 -0.80 9.19
C SER A 62 -10.13 0.39 9.15
N TYR A 63 -9.64 0.82 7.99
CA TYR A 63 -8.65 1.90 7.89
C TYR A 63 -9.11 2.96 6.89
N PRO A 64 -10.15 3.76 7.20
CA PRO A 64 -10.66 4.78 6.27
C PRO A 64 -9.57 5.79 5.87
N GLY A 65 -8.66 6.16 6.78
CA GLY A 65 -7.50 7.00 6.45
C GLY A 65 -6.57 6.37 5.40
N ALA A 66 -6.24 5.09 5.55
CA ALA A 66 -5.42 4.38 4.58
C ALA A 66 -6.14 4.18 3.24
N ASN A 67 -7.45 3.91 3.26
CA ASN A 67 -8.23 3.79 2.03
C ASN A 67 -8.21 5.12 1.24
N LEU A 68 -8.38 6.26 1.92
CA LEU A 68 -8.24 7.59 1.32
C LEU A 68 -6.83 7.85 0.80
N ALA A 69 -5.80 7.44 1.54
CA ALA A 69 -4.41 7.58 1.11
C ALA A 69 -4.14 6.79 -0.18
N VAL A 70 -4.67 5.57 -0.30
CA VAL A 70 -4.57 4.77 -1.54
C VAL A 70 -5.30 5.46 -2.68
N LEU A 71 -6.56 5.87 -2.50
CA LEU A 71 -7.31 6.57 -3.55
C LEU A 71 -6.61 7.86 -3.99
N SER A 72 -6.04 8.61 -3.04
CA SER A 72 -5.29 9.83 -3.33
C SER A 72 -4.01 9.56 -4.13
N ALA A 73 -3.28 8.50 -3.79
CA ALA A 73 -2.08 8.10 -4.53
C ALA A 73 -2.42 7.66 -5.96
N LEU A 74 -3.46 6.84 -6.12
CA LEU A 74 -3.92 6.39 -7.44
C LEU A 74 -4.41 7.55 -8.32
N GLU A 75 -5.18 8.49 -7.74
CA GLU A 75 -5.64 9.69 -8.45
C GLU A 75 -4.47 10.60 -8.86
N ALA A 76 -3.50 10.82 -7.96
CA ALA A 76 -2.32 11.64 -8.25
C ALA A 76 -1.44 11.03 -9.35
N MET A 77 -1.41 9.70 -9.47
CA MET A 77 -0.63 8.97 -10.46
C MET A 77 -1.41 8.62 -11.74
N ASP A 78 -2.70 8.98 -11.83
CA ASP A 78 -3.59 8.63 -12.96
C ASP A 78 -3.61 7.10 -13.23
N VAL A 79 -3.79 6.33 -12.14
CA VAL A 79 -3.83 4.87 -12.11
C VAL A 79 -5.27 4.41 -11.86
N SER A 80 -5.75 3.50 -12.70
CA SER A 80 -7.11 2.95 -12.57
C SER A 80 -7.13 1.73 -11.64
N ALA A 81 -8.20 1.53 -10.89
CA ALA A 81 -8.36 0.40 -9.99
C ALA A 81 -9.68 -0.35 -10.18
N VAL A 82 -9.64 -1.67 -10.02
CA VAL A 82 -10.83 -2.52 -9.81
C VAL A 82 -10.92 -2.85 -8.32
N ILE A 83 -12.02 -2.43 -7.69
CA ILE A 83 -12.09 -2.33 -6.23
C ILE A 83 -13.21 -3.21 -5.65
N ILE A 84 -12.85 -3.98 -4.63
CA ILE A 84 -13.79 -4.65 -3.72
C ILE A 84 -13.64 -4.07 -2.32
N SER A 85 -14.75 -3.74 -1.64
CA SER A 85 -14.71 -3.29 -0.25
C SER A 85 -15.50 -4.17 0.71
N SER A 86 -15.40 -3.89 2.01
CA SER A 86 -16.27 -4.50 3.02
C SER A 86 -16.87 -3.42 3.90
N CYS A 87 -18.16 -3.51 4.20
CA CYS A 87 -18.83 -2.56 5.09
C CYS A 87 -18.31 -2.61 6.53
N GLY A 88 -18.26 -3.81 7.10
CA GLY A 88 -17.89 -4.04 8.49
C GLY A 88 -16.45 -3.61 8.76
N SER A 89 -16.22 -3.11 9.97
CA SER A 89 -14.95 -2.50 10.36
C SER A 89 -14.51 -2.95 11.74
N SER A 90 -13.20 -3.06 11.97
CA SER A 90 -12.66 -3.18 13.32
C SER A 90 -12.82 -1.89 14.12
N GLN A 91 -12.65 -1.98 15.44
CA GLN A 91 -12.75 -0.83 16.34
C GLN A 91 -12.02 0.39 15.78
N TYR A 92 -12.69 1.55 15.90
CA TYR A 92 -12.17 2.86 15.50
C TYR A 92 -11.96 3.07 13.98
N GLY A 93 -12.31 2.09 13.14
CA GLY A 93 -12.40 2.33 11.68
C GLY A 93 -13.71 3.03 11.30
N ALA A 94 -14.23 2.77 10.10
CA ALA A 94 -15.49 3.32 9.60
C ALA A 94 -16.71 2.63 10.25
N THR A 95 -16.82 2.75 11.58
CA THR A 95 -17.83 2.07 12.40
C THR A 95 -19.06 2.92 12.68
N HIS A 96 -19.23 4.09 12.04
CA HIS A 96 -20.48 4.86 12.11
C HIS A 96 -21.55 4.19 11.22
N PRO A 97 -22.66 3.66 11.78
CA PRO A 97 -23.67 2.94 10.98
C PRO A 97 -24.36 3.79 9.91
N GLU A 98 -24.44 5.10 10.13
CA GLU A 98 -25.05 6.08 9.23
C GLU A 98 -24.11 6.49 8.08
N PHE A 99 -22.82 6.17 8.18
CA PHE A 99 -21.80 6.60 7.23
C PHE A 99 -20.63 5.62 7.22
N THR A 100 -20.85 4.47 6.58
CA THR A 100 -19.84 3.40 6.44
C THR A 100 -18.77 3.80 5.43
N TRP A 101 -17.70 3.01 5.29
CA TRP A 101 -16.70 3.25 4.24
C TRP A 101 -17.31 3.29 2.84
N ILE A 102 -18.30 2.44 2.56
CA ILE A 102 -18.96 2.40 1.25
C ILE A 102 -19.71 3.70 0.97
N ASP A 103 -20.37 4.26 1.99
CA ASP A 103 -21.06 5.55 1.87
C ASP A 103 -20.06 6.70 1.66
N MET A 104 -18.93 6.69 2.39
CA MET A 104 -17.84 7.67 2.25
C MET A 104 -17.24 7.64 0.84
N GLU A 105 -16.82 6.46 0.39
CA GLU A 105 -16.18 6.24 -0.91
C GLU A 105 -17.12 6.65 -2.04
N THR A 106 -18.37 6.21 -1.99
CA THR A 106 -19.37 6.54 -3.01
C THR A 106 -19.66 8.04 -3.04
N HIS A 107 -19.73 8.69 -1.88
CA HIS A 107 -19.89 10.14 -1.81
C HIS A 107 -18.73 10.86 -2.52
N LEU A 108 -17.49 10.49 -2.21
CA LEU A 108 -16.29 11.10 -2.79
C LEU A 108 -16.20 10.88 -4.31
N SER A 109 -16.52 9.68 -4.78
CA SER A 109 -16.58 9.37 -6.22
C SER A 109 -17.66 10.19 -6.92
N ARG A 110 -18.87 10.31 -6.35
CA ARG A 110 -19.96 11.13 -6.92
C ARG A 110 -19.65 12.62 -6.97
N GLN A 111 -18.77 13.11 -6.10
CA GLN A 111 -18.28 14.49 -6.15
C GLN A 111 -17.12 14.68 -7.14
N ASN A 112 -16.72 13.63 -7.86
CA ASN A 112 -15.54 13.58 -8.73
C ASN A 112 -14.23 13.90 -7.98
N THR A 113 -14.17 13.60 -6.68
CA THR A 113 -12.92 13.69 -5.91
C THR A 113 -11.97 12.56 -6.28
N PHE A 114 -12.51 11.36 -6.51
CA PHE A 114 -11.77 10.19 -6.96
C PHE A 114 -12.47 9.55 -8.15
N SER A 115 -11.69 9.21 -9.17
CA SER A 115 -12.13 8.47 -10.35
C SER A 115 -12.37 6.98 -10.06
N ASN A 116 -11.68 6.45 -9.05
CA ASN A 116 -11.77 5.06 -8.62
C ASN A 116 -12.79 4.87 -7.49
N SER A 117 -13.60 3.81 -7.58
CA SER A 117 -14.54 3.42 -6.52
C SER A 117 -14.85 1.92 -6.56
N SER A 118 -15.20 1.33 -5.41
CA SER A 118 -15.75 -0.02 -5.31
C SER A 118 -16.88 -0.28 -6.30
N THR A 119 -16.90 -1.47 -6.89
CA THR A 119 -18.04 -1.98 -7.69
C THR A 119 -18.65 -3.25 -7.10
N MET A 120 -17.95 -3.88 -6.15
CA MET A 120 -18.42 -5.01 -5.37
C MET A 120 -18.07 -4.81 -3.89
N ALA A 121 -18.92 -5.28 -2.99
CA ALA A 121 -18.64 -5.23 -1.56
C ALA A 121 -19.27 -6.37 -0.77
N SER A 122 -18.61 -6.77 0.32
CA SER A 122 -19.15 -7.74 1.29
C SER A 122 -19.65 -7.04 2.56
N ILE A 123 -20.39 -7.78 3.40
CA ILE A 123 -20.70 -7.31 4.76
C ILE A 123 -19.41 -7.19 5.57
N GLY A 124 -18.41 -8.04 5.30
CA GLY A 124 -17.18 -8.13 6.08
C GLY A 124 -17.41 -8.79 7.44
N GLY A 125 -16.31 -9.19 8.10
CA GLY A 125 -16.38 -9.97 9.34
C GLY A 125 -17.02 -11.35 9.13
N GLY A 126 -16.70 -12.32 10.00
CA GLY A 126 -17.40 -13.61 10.02
C GLY A 126 -17.51 -14.26 8.64
N PHE A 127 -16.38 -14.39 7.94
CA PHE A 127 -16.33 -14.94 6.57
C PHE A 127 -17.12 -14.14 5.54
N ASP A 128 -17.07 -12.81 5.61
CA ASP A 128 -17.83 -11.85 4.79
C ASP A 128 -19.35 -11.85 4.98
N LEU A 129 -19.88 -12.73 5.84
CA LEU A 129 -21.31 -12.84 6.15
C LEU A 129 -21.71 -12.04 7.40
N GLY A 130 -20.73 -11.40 8.06
CA GLY A 130 -20.92 -10.69 9.32
C GLY A 130 -21.52 -11.58 10.41
N THR A 131 -21.14 -12.86 10.50
CA THR A 131 -21.78 -13.83 11.42
C THR A 131 -21.75 -13.40 12.89
N GLN A 132 -20.78 -12.57 13.29
CA GLN A 132 -20.69 -11.99 14.63
C GLN A 132 -21.56 -10.74 14.84
N LEU A 133 -22.07 -10.13 13.76
CA LEU A 133 -22.92 -8.96 13.82
C LEU A 133 -24.36 -9.35 14.15
N SER A 134 -25.07 -8.45 14.84
CA SER A 134 -26.51 -8.60 15.03
C SER A 134 -27.26 -8.48 13.70
N THR A 135 -28.51 -8.93 13.65
CA THR A 135 -29.39 -8.76 12.48
C THR A 135 -29.47 -7.29 12.05
N LEU A 136 -29.46 -6.35 13.00
CA LEU A 136 -29.46 -4.92 12.69
C LEU A 136 -28.14 -4.48 12.04
N GLY A 137 -26.99 -4.95 12.54
CA GLY A 137 -25.67 -4.64 11.97
C GLY A 137 -25.53 -5.16 10.53
N LYS A 138 -25.97 -6.39 10.27
CA LYS A 138 -26.00 -6.94 8.90
C LYS A 138 -26.86 -6.10 7.96
N LYS A 139 -28.07 -5.74 8.40
CA LYS A 139 -28.98 -4.90 7.62
C LYS A 139 -28.41 -3.53 7.30
N VAL A 140 -27.66 -2.90 8.22
CA VAL A 140 -26.95 -1.64 7.94
C VAL A 140 -25.99 -1.82 6.78
N CYS A 141 -25.16 -2.87 6.81
CA CYS A 141 -24.20 -3.13 5.76
C CYS A 141 -24.83 -3.48 4.41
N GLU A 142 -25.82 -4.36 4.41
CA GLU A 142 -26.59 -4.70 3.21
C GLU A 142 -27.27 -3.45 2.62
N SER A 143 -27.85 -2.60 3.47
CA SER A 143 -28.50 -1.35 3.05
C SER A 143 -27.49 -0.37 2.47
N SER A 144 -26.31 -0.20 3.07
CA SER A 144 -25.28 0.68 2.52
C SER A 144 -24.80 0.20 1.16
N ILE A 145 -24.51 -1.10 1.00
CA ILE A 145 -24.12 -1.71 -0.28
C ILE A 145 -25.20 -1.46 -1.33
N TYR A 146 -26.46 -1.76 -1.00
CA TYR A 146 -27.59 -1.62 -1.90
C TYR A 146 -27.86 -0.16 -2.29
N ASN A 147 -27.91 0.76 -1.32
CA ASN A 147 -28.19 2.19 -1.54
C ASN A 147 -27.12 2.87 -2.39
N ASN A 148 -25.88 2.38 -2.33
CA ASN A 148 -24.78 2.86 -3.15
C ASN A 148 -24.65 2.14 -4.50
N LYS A 149 -25.55 1.19 -4.82
CA LYS A 149 -25.59 0.43 -6.08
C LYS A 149 -24.35 -0.42 -6.32
N ILE A 150 -23.81 -0.98 -5.24
CA ILE A 150 -22.64 -1.87 -5.26
C ILE A 150 -23.10 -3.33 -5.33
N GLU A 151 -22.42 -4.19 -6.10
CA GLU A 151 -22.73 -5.62 -6.14
C GLU A 151 -22.41 -6.26 -4.78
N LEU A 152 -23.40 -6.93 -4.17
CA LEU A 152 -23.22 -7.63 -2.90
C LEU A 152 -22.48 -8.96 -3.11
N LEU A 153 -21.31 -9.09 -2.50
CA LEU A 153 -20.59 -10.35 -2.33
C LEU A 153 -21.05 -11.05 -1.05
N ASN A 154 -21.95 -12.02 -1.18
CA ASN A 154 -22.50 -12.79 -0.07
C ASN A 154 -22.45 -14.29 -0.39
N ILE A 155 -21.24 -14.87 -0.32
CA ILE A 155 -20.97 -16.27 -0.64
C ILE A 155 -20.35 -16.95 0.58
N GLU A 156 -21.01 -17.98 1.09
CA GLU A 156 -20.58 -18.74 2.28
C GLU A 156 -19.40 -19.68 1.99
N ASN A 157 -19.39 -20.32 0.83
CA ASN A 157 -18.31 -21.24 0.46
C ASN A 157 -17.00 -20.46 0.21
N PRO A 158 -15.91 -20.73 0.96
CA PRO A 158 -14.65 -19.99 0.83
C PRO A 158 -14.07 -19.97 -0.58
N HIS A 159 -14.02 -21.13 -1.23
CA HIS A 159 -13.46 -21.27 -2.57
C HIS A 159 -14.25 -20.44 -3.59
N ASN A 160 -15.57 -20.52 -3.54
CA ASN A 160 -16.43 -19.74 -4.43
C ASN A 160 -16.37 -18.23 -4.15
N ASN A 161 -16.19 -17.82 -2.89
CA ASN A 161 -16.02 -16.41 -2.53
C ASN A 161 -14.73 -15.85 -3.12
N ILE A 162 -13.60 -16.54 -2.89
CA ILE A 162 -12.30 -16.17 -3.46
C ILE A 162 -12.36 -16.17 -4.98
N GLN A 163 -12.96 -17.20 -5.60
CA GLN A 163 -13.09 -17.25 -7.05
C GLN A 163 -13.89 -16.08 -7.60
N LYS A 164 -15.03 -15.73 -6.98
CA LYS A 164 -15.84 -14.56 -7.38
C LYS A 164 -15.07 -13.25 -7.23
N ARG A 165 -14.21 -13.12 -6.21
CA ARG A 165 -13.30 -11.96 -6.05
C ARG A 165 -12.28 -11.90 -7.17
N MET A 166 -11.60 -13.00 -7.46
CA MET A 166 -10.62 -13.08 -8.54
C MET A 166 -11.27 -12.76 -9.89
N ASP A 167 -12.44 -13.36 -10.19
CA ASP A 167 -13.19 -13.10 -11.41
C ASP A 167 -13.56 -11.62 -11.55
N HIS A 168 -13.95 -10.96 -10.46
CA HIS A 168 -14.27 -9.53 -10.45
C HIS A 168 -13.03 -8.66 -10.63
N LEU A 169 -11.98 -8.89 -9.83
CA LEU A 169 -10.73 -8.11 -9.88
C LEU A 169 -10.03 -8.23 -11.24
N LEU A 170 -10.17 -9.38 -11.90
CA LEU A 170 -9.61 -9.67 -13.22
C LEU A 170 -10.61 -9.46 -14.37
N SER A 171 -11.84 -9.00 -14.09
CA SER A 171 -12.93 -8.90 -15.08
C SER A 171 -12.65 -7.96 -16.26
N GLY A 172 -11.57 -7.19 -16.20
CA GLY A 172 -11.09 -6.34 -17.28
C GLY A 172 -10.02 -6.94 -18.19
N ARG A 173 -9.32 -8.03 -17.79
CA ARG A 173 -8.16 -8.70 -18.44
C ARG A 173 -7.05 -7.86 -19.09
N ASP A 174 -7.16 -6.55 -19.18
CA ASP A 174 -6.05 -5.65 -19.43
C ASP A 174 -5.14 -5.69 -18.19
N ASP A 175 -3.87 -6.00 -18.42
CA ASP A 175 -2.78 -6.30 -17.49
C ASP A 175 -2.89 -5.61 -16.12
N ILE A 176 -3.47 -6.32 -15.13
CA ILE A 176 -3.39 -5.89 -13.73
C ILE A 176 -1.94 -6.01 -13.30
N SER A 177 -1.31 -4.87 -12.98
CA SER A 177 0.12 -4.81 -12.66
C SER A 177 0.42 -5.01 -11.18
N LEU A 178 -0.60 -4.88 -10.32
CA LEU A 178 -0.45 -4.87 -8.87
C LEU A 178 -1.75 -5.22 -8.17
N PHE A 179 -1.66 -5.95 -7.06
CA PHE A 179 -2.75 -6.06 -6.09
C PHE A 179 -2.45 -5.29 -4.80
N ILE A 180 -3.40 -4.49 -4.33
CA ILE A 180 -3.29 -3.73 -3.08
C ILE A 180 -4.32 -4.27 -2.09
N ASN A 181 -3.88 -4.63 -0.89
CA ASN A 181 -4.76 -5.00 0.21
C ASN A 181 -4.73 -3.94 1.31
N VAL A 182 -5.89 -3.52 1.82
CA VAL A 182 -5.99 -2.64 2.99
C VAL A 182 -6.78 -3.28 4.13
N GLY A 183 -6.07 -3.56 5.21
CA GLY A 183 -6.62 -4.21 6.40
C GLY A 183 -6.58 -5.73 6.35
N GLY A 184 -7.54 -6.37 7.02
CA GLY A 184 -7.45 -7.79 7.38
C GLY A 184 -8.64 -8.64 6.95
N GLY A 185 -9.17 -8.42 5.75
CA GLY A 185 -10.25 -9.22 5.19
C GLY A 185 -9.85 -10.68 5.08
N VAL A 186 -10.65 -11.59 5.64
CA VAL A 186 -10.26 -13.01 5.82
C VAL A 186 -9.95 -13.73 4.52
N TYR A 187 -10.64 -13.39 3.42
CA TYR A 187 -10.35 -13.98 2.11
C TYR A 187 -9.17 -13.30 1.39
N SER A 188 -8.80 -12.08 1.79
CA SER A 188 -7.65 -11.37 1.22
C SER A 188 -6.34 -11.77 1.91
N THR A 189 -6.34 -11.90 3.24
CA THR A 189 -5.13 -12.13 4.05
C THR A 189 -5.09 -13.48 4.77
N GLY A 190 -6.20 -14.20 4.80
CA GLY A 190 -6.33 -15.43 5.59
C GLY A 190 -6.80 -15.19 7.02
N ASP A 191 -6.69 -16.24 7.83
CA ASP A 191 -7.06 -16.21 9.25
C ASP A 191 -6.11 -15.31 10.08
N ILE A 192 -6.31 -15.28 11.40
CA ILE A 192 -5.51 -14.44 12.29
C ILE A 192 -4.01 -14.80 12.24
N LEU A 193 -3.68 -16.09 12.14
CA LEU A 193 -2.29 -16.56 12.10
C LEU A 193 -1.65 -16.22 10.77
N GLN A 194 -2.33 -16.55 9.66
CA GLN A 194 -1.85 -16.25 8.32
C GLN A 194 -1.66 -14.74 8.14
N ARG A 195 -2.67 -13.93 8.52
CA ARG A 195 -2.57 -12.46 8.48
C ARG A 195 -1.45 -11.91 9.35
N SER A 196 -1.15 -12.53 10.50
CA SER A 196 -0.04 -12.11 11.35
C SER A 196 1.32 -12.39 10.71
N ASN A 197 1.41 -13.43 9.89
CA ASN A 197 2.63 -13.85 9.21
C ASN A 197 2.78 -13.24 7.81
N THR A 198 1.70 -12.73 7.22
CA THR A 198 1.77 -11.99 5.95
C THR A 198 2.58 -10.70 6.15
N PRO A 199 3.68 -10.50 5.38
CA PRO A 199 4.50 -9.30 5.48
C PRO A 199 3.70 -8.01 5.23
N ALA A 200 4.14 -6.91 5.83
CA ALA A 200 3.60 -5.58 5.54
C ALA A 200 4.30 -4.99 4.30
N GLY A 201 3.68 -4.02 3.63
CA GLY A 201 4.31 -3.29 2.53
C GLY A 201 4.34 -4.10 1.24
N ILE A 202 5.41 -3.94 0.46
CA ILE A 202 5.59 -4.65 -0.81
C ILE A 202 5.93 -6.13 -0.54
N ILE A 203 5.28 -7.02 -1.28
CA ILE A 203 5.52 -8.46 -1.30
C ILE A 203 5.74 -8.86 -2.77
N TYR A 204 6.91 -9.39 -3.08
CA TYR A 204 7.23 -9.89 -4.41
C TYR A 204 6.84 -11.36 -4.57
N PRO A 205 6.57 -11.83 -5.80
CA PRO A 205 6.40 -13.25 -6.08
C PRO A 205 7.58 -14.07 -5.54
N GLY A 206 7.27 -15.11 -4.75
CA GLY A 206 8.27 -15.97 -4.10
C GLY A 206 8.70 -15.55 -2.68
N ASP A 207 8.28 -14.38 -2.19
CA ASP A 207 8.62 -13.93 -0.82
C ASP A 207 7.90 -14.74 0.28
N ILE A 208 6.74 -15.32 -0.04
CA ILE A 208 5.98 -16.19 0.87
C ILE A 208 5.86 -17.60 0.27
N PRO A 209 5.80 -18.65 1.11
CA PRO A 209 5.64 -20.02 0.63
C PRO A 209 4.34 -20.22 -0.15
N ASP A 210 4.41 -20.96 -1.25
CA ASP A 210 3.25 -21.37 -2.04
C ASP A 210 2.26 -22.17 -1.18
N ASN A 211 0.98 -21.79 -1.25
CA ASN A 211 -0.10 -22.43 -0.52
C ASN A 211 -1.30 -22.71 -1.47
N SER A 212 -1.40 -23.97 -1.89
CA SER A 212 -2.33 -24.51 -2.89
C SER A 212 -3.85 -24.25 -2.73
N ASN A 213 -4.32 -23.58 -1.68
CA ASN A 213 -5.74 -23.20 -1.48
C ASN A 213 -5.91 -21.72 -1.08
N GLY A 214 -5.01 -20.87 -1.60
CA GLY A 214 -4.67 -19.57 -1.06
C GLY A 214 -5.74 -18.46 -1.04
N THR A 215 -5.36 -17.41 -0.33
CA THR A 215 -5.98 -16.09 -0.19
C THR A 215 -5.86 -15.28 -1.48
N VAL A 216 -6.58 -14.16 -1.59
CA VAL A 216 -6.42 -13.26 -2.76
C VAL A 216 -4.97 -12.79 -2.90
N ILE A 217 -4.26 -12.50 -1.80
CA ILE A 217 -2.82 -12.15 -1.84
C ILE A 217 -2.01 -13.26 -2.50
N GLU A 218 -2.14 -14.50 -2.01
CA GLU A 218 -1.40 -15.64 -2.55
C GLU A 218 -1.73 -15.86 -4.04
N ARG A 219 -3.01 -15.71 -4.43
CA ARG A 219 -3.44 -15.87 -5.82
C ARG A 219 -2.84 -14.84 -6.78
N PHE A 220 -2.60 -13.60 -6.35
CA PHE A 220 -1.90 -12.61 -7.18
C PHE A 220 -0.41 -12.90 -7.26
N LEU A 221 0.23 -13.31 -6.16
CA LEU A 221 1.64 -13.69 -6.15
C LEU A 221 1.92 -14.92 -7.03
N ASP A 222 1.02 -15.91 -7.02
CA ASP A 222 1.07 -17.10 -7.90
C ASP A 222 0.92 -16.75 -9.40
N MET A 223 0.38 -15.56 -9.70
CA MET A 223 0.26 -15.03 -11.06
C MET A 223 1.45 -14.13 -11.44
N ASP A 224 2.53 -14.15 -10.65
CA ASP A 224 3.69 -13.26 -10.78
C ASP A 224 3.34 -11.76 -10.68
N ILE A 225 2.26 -11.42 -9.96
CA ILE A 225 1.84 -10.03 -9.71
C ILE A 225 2.20 -9.63 -8.28
N PRO A 226 3.01 -8.57 -8.07
CA PRO A 226 3.37 -8.12 -6.73
C PRO A 226 2.17 -7.62 -5.94
N VAL A 227 2.32 -7.55 -4.62
CA VAL A 227 1.27 -7.11 -3.69
C VAL A 227 1.78 -5.97 -2.81
N ILE A 228 0.97 -4.93 -2.61
CA ILE A 228 1.12 -4.02 -1.46
C ILE A 228 0.12 -4.42 -0.37
N ASN A 229 0.63 -4.89 0.76
CA ASN A 229 -0.17 -5.22 1.94
C ASN A 229 -0.15 -4.11 2.98
N ILE A 230 -1.19 -3.26 2.97
CA ILE A 230 -1.40 -2.18 3.93
C ILE A 230 -2.08 -2.75 5.17
N ASN A 231 -1.25 -3.38 6.00
CA ASN A 231 -1.57 -3.87 7.33
C ASN A 231 -0.36 -3.62 8.24
N HIS A 232 -0.42 -4.02 9.52
CA HIS A 232 0.69 -3.84 10.48
C HIS A 232 1.22 -2.40 10.48
N ILE A 233 0.32 -1.43 10.66
CA ILE A 233 0.58 0.01 10.46
C ILE A 233 1.79 0.53 11.25
N ASN A 234 2.10 -0.05 12.40
CA ASN A 234 3.29 0.29 13.17
C ASN A 234 4.58 0.00 12.38
N ILE A 235 4.65 -1.12 11.66
CA ILE A 235 5.80 -1.52 10.85
C ILE A 235 5.94 -0.59 9.66
N LEU A 236 4.85 -0.35 8.92
CA LEU A 236 4.85 0.59 7.79
C LEU A 236 5.27 2.00 8.22
N SER A 237 4.75 2.47 9.36
CA SER A 237 5.11 3.79 9.86
C SER A 237 6.59 3.87 10.24
N GLU A 238 7.16 2.81 10.80
CA GLU A 238 8.58 2.75 11.13
C GLU A 238 9.47 2.76 9.88
N TRP A 239 9.17 1.93 8.89
CA TRP A 239 9.96 1.81 7.66
C TRP A 239 10.00 3.10 6.84
N TYR A 240 8.90 3.83 6.79
CA TYR A 240 8.78 5.10 6.07
C TYR A 240 8.91 6.33 6.98
N GLU A 241 9.43 6.14 8.20
CA GLU A 241 9.72 7.19 9.18
C GLU A 241 8.53 8.13 9.48
N LEU A 242 7.32 7.60 9.39
CA LEU A 242 6.09 8.28 9.79
C LEU A 242 5.93 8.21 11.33
N PRO A 243 5.35 9.25 11.96
CA PRO A 243 5.20 9.28 13.42
C PRO A 243 4.24 8.19 13.90
N TYR A 244 4.74 7.30 14.78
CA TYR A 244 3.94 6.29 15.46
C TYR A 244 4.27 6.25 16.97
N PRO A 245 3.36 6.66 17.88
CA PRO A 245 2.02 7.20 17.62
C PRO A 245 2.06 8.56 16.90
N PRO A 246 0.98 8.94 16.21
CA PRO A 246 0.93 10.20 15.48
C PRO A 246 0.90 11.38 16.44
N LYS A 247 1.60 12.46 16.08
CA LYS A 247 1.62 13.70 16.86
C LYS A 247 0.47 14.61 16.41
N ARG A 248 -0.16 15.32 17.36
CA ARG A 248 -1.29 16.23 17.08
C ARG A 248 -0.95 17.33 16.08
N ASN A 249 0.26 17.87 16.16
CA ASN A 249 0.73 19.01 15.34
C ASN A 249 1.72 18.55 14.27
N TYR A 250 1.53 17.35 13.71
CA TYR A 250 2.41 16.86 12.66
C TYR A 250 2.33 17.75 11.42
N ARG A 251 3.49 18.18 10.91
CA ARG A 251 3.60 18.90 9.65
C ARG A 251 3.78 17.87 8.53
N TYR A 252 2.78 17.75 7.67
CA TYR A 252 2.84 16.93 6.47
C TYR A 252 3.71 17.60 5.38
N GLY A 253 4.18 16.82 4.41
CA GLY A 253 5.00 17.30 3.30
C GLY A 253 6.42 17.70 3.69
N THR A 254 6.90 17.27 4.86
CA THR A 254 8.22 17.65 5.40
C THR A 254 9.07 16.46 5.87
N GLY A 255 8.52 15.25 5.83
CA GLY A 255 9.21 14.02 6.21
C GLY A 255 10.28 13.58 5.20
N SER A 256 10.96 12.48 5.53
CA SER A 256 11.99 11.85 4.69
C SER A 256 11.49 11.37 3.32
N LEU A 257 10.18 11.11 3.21
CA LEU A 257 9.50 10.83 1.94
C LEU A 257 9.59 11.98 0.92
N PHE A 258 9.76 13.22 1.37
CA PHE A 258 9.80 14.40 0.48
C PHE A 258 11.19 15.00 0.35
N TYR A 259 12.02 14.85 1.38
CA TYR A 259 13.36 15.42 1.41
C TYR A 259 14.36 14.38 1.90
N SER A 260 15.46 14.22 1.18
CA SER A 260 16.61 13.45 1.68
C SER A 260 17.12 14.09 2.97
N GLN A 261 16.92 13.41 4.11
CA GLN A 261 17.47 13.85 5.39
C GLN A 261 19.00 13.73 5.46
N LYS A 262 19.61 12.99 4.51
CA LYS A 262 21.07 12.98 4.34
C LYS A 262 21.51 14.31 3.75
N GLN A 263 21.84 15.25 4.64
CA GLN A 263 22.66 16.39 4.28
C GLN A 263 24.08 15.89 4.01
N TYR A 264 24.41 15.70 2.74
CA TYR A 264 25.79 15.43 2.37
C TYR A 264 26.63 16.68 2.66
N ASN A 265 27.79 16.51 3.28
CA ASN A 265 28.71 17.62 3.48
C ASN A 265 29.42 17.90 2.14
N PRO A 266 29.12 19.01 1.44
CA PRO A 266 29.67 19.28 0.11
C PRO A 266 31.19 19.41 0.14
N VAL A 267 31.77 19.81 1.28
CA VAL A 267 33.22 19.88 1.46
C VAL A 267 33.83 18.48 1.46
N VAL A 268 33.21 17.51 2.13
CA VAL A 268 33.67 16.12 2.14
C VAL A 268 33.57 15.51 0.73
N ILE A 269 32.47 15.76 0.02
CA ILE A 269 32.30 15.31 -1.37
C ILE A 269 33.40 15.92 -2.26
N LEU A 270 33.65 17.23 -2.14
CA LEU A 270 34.65 17.93 -2.94
C LEU A 270 36.07 17.40 -2.66
N ILE A 271 36.42 17.18 -1.38
CA ILE A 271 37.71 16.59 -1.01
C ILE A 271 37.85 15.19 -1.59
N ALA A 272 36.83 14.33 -1.44
CA ALA A 272 36.84 12.98 -1.99
C ALA A 272 36.98 12.99 -3.52
N PHE A 273 36.28 13.90 -4.21
CA PHE A 273 36.37 14.09 -5.65
C PHE A 273 37.76 14.54 -6.11
N CYS A 274 38.37 15.50 -5.41
CA CYS A 274 39.73 15.96 -5.72
C CYS A 274 40.77 14.85 -5.51
N ILE A 275 40.63 14.06 -4.44
CA ILE A 275 41.51 12.92 -4.15
C ILE A 275 41.37 11.85 -5.24
N SER A 276 40.14 11.45 -5.60
CA SER A 276 39.92 10.41 -6.60
C SER A 276 40.43 10.84 -7.97
N THR A 277 40.12 12.07 -8.40
CA THR A 277 40.60 12.64 -9.66
C THR A 277 42.12 12.75 -9.68
N GLY A 278 42.72 13.21 -8.57
CA GLY A 278 44.18 13.30 -8.42
C GLY A 278 44.86 11.95 -8.54
N MET A 279 44.33 10.90 -7.92
CA MET A 279 44.87 9.53 -8.05
C MET A 279 44.80 9.04 -9.50
N VAL A 280 43.67 9.22 -10.18
CA VAL A 280 43.51 8.82 -11.59
C VAL A 280 44.52 9.53 -12.48
N LEU A 281 44.73 10.84 -12.28
CA LEU A 281 45.71 11.62 -13.03
C LEU A 281 47.14 11.14 -12.76
N VAL A 282 47.50 10.89 -11.50
CA VAL A 282 48.85 10.39 -11.13
C VAL A 282 49.11 9.04 -11.78
N VAL A 283 48.18 8.09 -11.66
CA VAL A 283 48.29 6.77 -12.29
C VAL A 283 48.39 6.89 -13.82
N GLY A 284 47.57 7.77 -14.43
CA GLY A 284 47.61 8.03 -15.86
C GLY A 284 48.96 8.59 -16.33
N ILE A 285 49.52 9.55 -15.59
CA ILE A 285 50.84 10.14 -15.89
C ILE A 285 51.95 9.10 -15.70
N MET A 286 51.92 8.32 -14.61
CA MET A 286 52.90 7.26 -14.36
C MET A 286 52.85 6.20 -15.46
N SER A 287 51.66 5.74 -15.82
CA SER A 287 51.44 4.78 -16.90
C SER A 287 51.96 5.32 -18.24
N HIS A 288 51.62 6.56 -18.60
CA HIS A 288 52.11 7.20 -19.83
C HIS A 288 53.65 7.29 -19.86
N ASN A 289 54.25 7.69 -18.75
CA ASN A 289 55.71 7.80 -18.62
C ASN A 289 56.39 6.42 -18.70
N GLU A 290 55.79 5.38 -18.13
CA GLU A 290 56.30 4.02 -18.19
C GLU A 290 56.21 3.44 -19.61
N ILE A 291 55.08 3.63 -20.30
CA ILE A 291 54.92 3.26 -21.71
C ILE A 291 55.97 3.96 -22.57
N LYS A 292 56.16 5.27 -22.37
CA LYS A 292 57.17 6.05 -23.11
C LYS A 292 58.59 5.55 -22.84
N ARG A 293 58.93 5.20 -21.59
CA ARG A 293 60.24 4.58 -21.25
C ARG A 293 60.41 3.23 -21.94
N ARG A 294 59.39 2.36 -21.91
CA ARG A 294 59.44 1.05 -22.57
C ARG A 294 59.59 1.17 -24.09
N MET A 295 58.92 2.14 -24.73
CA MET A 295 59.10 2.41 -26.16
C MET A 295 60.52 2.86 -26.50
N HIS A 296 61.18 3.63 -25.63
CA HIS A 296 62.57 4.05 -25.83
C HIS A 296 63.61 2.97 -25.47
N SER A 297 63.29 2.04 -24.57
CA SER A 297 64.19 0.93 -24.18
C SER A 297 64.02 -0.33 -25.02
N SER A 298 62.98 -0.40 -25.86
CA SER A 298 62.80 -1.46 -26.85
C SER A 298 63.57 -1.09 -28.11
N GLU A 299 64.89 -1.31 -28.12
CA GLU A 299 65.57 -1.53 -29.41
C GLU A 299 64.90 -2.74 -30.09
N PRO A 300 64.65 -2.71 -31.40
CA PRO A 300 64.09 -3.86 -32.09
C PRO A 300 65.11 -4.99 -31.98
N GLU A 301 64.74 -6.10 -31.33
CA GLU A 301 65.49 -7.35 -31.49
C GLU A 301 65.48 -7.68 -32.99
N SER A 302 66.59 -7.39 -33.64
CA SER A 302 66.86 -7.84 -35.00
C SER A 302 67.03 -9.36 -34.94
N PHE A 303 66.08 -10.06 -35.57
CA PHE A 303 66.27 -11.45 -35.98
C PHE A 303 67.62 -11.62 -36.69
N LEU A 304 68.47 -12.48 -36.13
CA LEU A 304 69.57 -13.16 -36.81
C LEU A 304 69.80 -14.52 -36.17
#